data_AF-A0A8X6Y2V3-F1
#
_entry.id   AF-A0A8X6Y2V3-F1
#
_cell.length_a   1.000
_cell.length_b   1.000
_cell.length_c   1.000
_cell.angle_alpha   90.00
_cell.angle_beta   90.00
_cell.angle_gamma   90.00
#
_symmetry.space_group_name_H-M   'P 1'
#
loop_
_entity.id
_entity.type
_entity.pdbx_description
1 polymer ?
#
loop_
_entity_poly.entity_id
_entity_poly.type
_entity_poly.pdbx_seq_one_letter_code
_entity_poly.pdbx_strand_id
1 'polypeptide(L)'
;MGDYSERELRKVILHASCESRNQECLDMAANLFKQWTKGAQLSPDTKQVVYCYGLKVFNSEQLWPLMWGKYLEERDPREKLILLNALTTVRNTTLLERTYGRDETEEMAAKVFQGFNTQKDLQKETRMTKRIIQQKEIQMICINILFVYLADLNRYFVFLIGSDFYQRHRSSTRHGAKAHAQALYSISRNIHWLRRHRQSVRDWLLTHVYMPWRNIRLPRHILPTHYDLLLRPNVTTETFEGEEQVRLNITESTDYILLHESGLKILSTRLLGEDRAKEVVIGEEFSYKRNEYHVIVLKEDLLPGTYHLNLKFSGKFSSTGRGNGSKTSISIERQEIR
;
A
#
# COMPACT_ATOMS: atom_id res chain seq x y z
N MET A 1 -0.47 12.55 29.16
CA MET A 1 -0.61 11.07 29.09
C MET A 1 -2.10 10.78 29.12
N GLY A 2 -2.61 10.05 28.14
CA GLY A 2 -4.03 9.68 28.07
C GLY A 2 -4.35 8.49 28.97
N ASP A 3 -5.64 8.28 29.26
CA ASP A 3 -6.10 7.08 29.97
C ASP A 3 -5.77 5.79 29.18
N TYR A 4 -5.75 4.63 29.84
CA TYR A 4 -5.45 3.32 29.24
C TYR A 4 -6.20 3.11 27.92
N SER A 5 -7.50 3.41 27.90
CA SER A 5 -8.34 3.29 26.70
C SER A 5 -7.85 4.15 25.54
N GLU A 6 -7.40 5.37 25.81
CA GLU A 6 -6.87 6.27 24.78
C GLU A 6 -5.53 5.78 24.24
N ARG A 7 -4.71 5.13 25.08
CA ARG A 7 -3.41 4.58 24.67
C ARG A 7 -3.59 3.34 23.78
N GLU A 8 -4.52 2.46 24.13
CA GLU A 8 -4.86 1.30 23.28
C GLU A 8 -5.51 1.73 21.97
N LEU A 9 -6.44 2.69 22.02
CA LEU A 9 -7.04 3.25 20.81
C LEU A 9 -5.99 3.88 19.88
N ARG A 10 -5.01 4.62 20.44
CA ARG A 10 -3.92 5.21 19.67
C ARG A 10 -3.12 4.15 18.90
N LYS A 11 -2.81 3.01 19.51
CA LYS A 11 -2.08 1.91 18.85
C LYS A 11 -2.86 1.39 17.63
N VAL A 12 -4.17 1.17 17.80
CA VAL A 12 -5.06 0.70 16.73
C VAL A 12 -5.14 1.71 15.59
N ILE A 13 -5.34 3.00 15.91
CA ILE A 13 -5.45 4.06 14.91
C ILE A 13 -4.13 4.23 14.13
N LEU A 14 -3.00 4.27 14.82
CA LEU A 14 -1.69 4.43 14.17
C LEU A 14 -1.37 3.23 13.26
N HIS A 15 -1.66 2.00 13.71
CA HIS A 15 -1.49 0.82 12.88
C HIS A 15 -2.39 0.88 11.63
N ALA A 16 -3.67 1.16 11.79
CA ALA A 16 -4.62 1.27 10.68
C ALA A 16 -4.23 2.37 9.68
N SER A 17 -3.79 3.53 10.18
CA SER A 17 -3.35 4.67 9.36
C SER A 17 -2.14 4.30 8.49
N CYS A 18 -1.08 3.76 9.11
CA CYS A 18 0.13 3.34 8.39
C CYS A 18 -0.14 2.14 7.47
N GLU A 19 -1.01 1.19 7.84
CA GLU A 19 -1.42 0.07 7.00
C GLU A 19 -2.15 0.52 5.74
N SER A 20 -3.00 1.54 5.89
CA SER A 20 -3.74 2.19 4.81
C SER A 20 -2.85 3.08 3.93
N ARG A 21 -1.52 3.08 4.16
CA ARG A 21 -0.51 3.88 3.44
C ARG A 21 -0.67 5.40 3.60
N ASN A 22 -1.19 5.85 4.74
CA ASN A 22 -1.16 7.28 5.06
C ASN A 22 0.30 7.77 5.11
N GLN A 23 0.65 8.73 4.26
CA GLN A 23 2.03 9.16 4.05
C GLN A 23 2.62 9.83 5.29
N GLU A 24 1.84 10.67 5.99
CA GLU A 24 2.27 11.32 7.24
C GLU A 24 2.64 10.28 8.31
N CYS A 25 1.85 9.21 8.44
CA CYS A 25 2.13 8.10 9.34
C CYS A 25 3.42 7.35 8.96
N LEU A 26 3.60 7.06 7.67
CA LEU A 26 4.78 6.37 7.16
C LEU A 26 6.06 7.20 7.33
N ASP A 27 6.00 8.50 7.08
CA ASP A 27 7.13 9.42 7.25
C ASP A 27 7.50 9.58 8.72
N MET A 28 6.50 9.70 9.60
CA MET A 28 6.72 9.69 11.05
C MET A 28 7.39 8.38 11.51
N ALA A 29 6.85 7.23 11.10
CA ALA A 29 7.40 5.93 11.46
C ALA A 29 8.85 5.77 10.96
N ALA A 30 9.13 6.19 9.72
CA ALA A 30 10.45 6.16 9.13
C ALA A 30 11.46 7.07 9.86
N ASN A 31 11.04 8.28 10.25
CA ASN A 31 11.89 9.21 11.01
C ASN A 31 12.20 8.66 12.41
N LEU A 32 11.17 8.24 13.15
CA LEU A 32 11.35 7.66 14.49
C LEU A 32 12.21 6.40 14.46
N PHE A 33 12.06 5.56 13.42
CA PHE A 33 12.89 4.37 13.24
C PHE A 33 14.36 4.73 13.05
N LYS A 34 14.66 5.74 12.22
CA LYS A 34 16.04 6.26 12.05
C LYS A 34 16.63 6.86 13.32
N GLN A 35 15.81 7.48 14.17
CA GLN A 35 16.27 7.99 15.46
C GLN A 35 16.54 6.86 16.43
N TRP A 36 15.68 5.85 16.46
CA TRP A 36 15.85 4.66 17.28
C TRP A 36 17.12 3.88 16.92
N THR A 37 17.46 3.74 15.63
CA THR A 37 18.73 3.10 15.24
C THR A 37 19.98 3.86 15.70
N LYS A 38 19.84 5.15 16.05
CA LYS A 38 20.89 5.98 16.67
C LYS A 38 20.86 5.97 18.20
N GLY A 39 19.99 5.17 18.82
CA GLY A 39 19.88 5.02 20.27
C GLY A 39 18.76 5.83 20.94
N ALA A 40 17.89 6.49 20.18
CA ALA A 40 16.73 7.18 20.76
C ALA A 40 15.73 6.18 21.36
N GLN A 41 15.14 6.55 22.50
CA GLN A 41 14.11 5.74 23.16
C GLN A 41 12.76 5.96 22.48
N LEU A 42 12.03 4.86 22.25
CA LEU A 42 10.68 4.91 21.68
C LEU A 42 9.62 4.75 22.76
N SER A 43 8.53 5.50 22.62
CA SER A 43 7.36 5.35 23.48
C SER A 43 6.74 3.95 23.31
N PRO A 44 6.34 3.26 24.39
CA PRO A 44 5.66 1.97 24.32
C PRO A 44 4.44 1.95 23.37
N ASP A 45 3.77 3.09 23.24
CA ASP A 45 2.55 3.22 22.41
C ASP A 45 2.87 3.29 20.91
N THR A 46 4.12 3.61 20.54
CA THR A 46 4.52 3.81 19.13
C THR A 46 5.49 2.75 18.62
N LYS A 47 6.15 2.00 19.51
CA LYS A 47 7.18 1.00 19.17
C LYS A 47 6.76 0.06 18.04
N GLN A 48 5.60 -0.58 18.16
CA GLN A 48 5.12 -1.53 17.16
C GLN A 48 4.96 -0.90 15.77
N VAL A 49 4.39 0.30 15.70
CA VAL A 49 4.19 1.02 14.43
C VAL A 49 5.54 1.44 13.84
N VAL A 50 6.42 2.03 14.66
CA VAL A 50 7.75 2.47 14.22
C VAL A 50 8.58 1.31 13.69
N TYR A 51 8.60 0.19 14.41
CA TYR A 51 9.31 -1.02 14.01
C TYR A 51 8.77 -1.62 12.70
N CYS A 52 7.46 -1.89 12.63
CA CYS A 52 6.85 -2.51 11.46
C CYS A 52 6.93 -1.60 10.21
N TYR A 53 6.48 -0.35 10.32
CA TYR A 53 6.36 0.51 9.15
C TYR A 53 7.66 1.22 8.80
N GLY A 54 8.51 1.55 9.78
CA GLY A 54 9.84 2.09 9.52
C GLY A 54 10.69 1.13 8.69
N LEU A 55 10.79 -0.14 9.11
CA LEU A 55 11.52 -1.16 8.35
C LEU A 55 10.90 -1.41 6.97
N LYS A 56 9.56 -1.43 6.88
CA LYS A 56 8.81 -1.64 5.64
C LYS A 56 9.00 -0.52 4.61
N VAL A 57 9.14 0.74 5.06
CA VAL A 57 9.43 1.89 4.19
C VAL A 57 10.83 1.80 3.63
N PHE A 58 11.83 1.51 4.47
CA PHE A 58 13.22 1.46 4.00
C PHE A 58 13.52 0.23 3.15
N ASN A 59 12.82 -0.90 3.38
CA ASN A 59 13.02 -2.20 2.69
C ASN A 59 14.51 -2.56 2.49
N SER A 60 15.37 -2.06 3.38
CA SER A 60 16.81 -2.00 3.13
C SER A 60 17.48 -3.20 3.76
N GLU A 61 18.34 -3.89 3.00
CA GLU A 61 19.24 -4.90 3.54
C GLU A 61 20.21 -4.33 4.61
N GLN A 62 20.34 -3.01 4.70
CA GLN A 62 21.24 -2.34 5.65
C GLN A 62 20.66 -2.24 7.06
N LEU A 63 19.37 -1.90 7.18
CA LEU A 63 18.73 -1.71 8.50
C LEU A 63 18.19 -3.02 9.09
N TRP A 64 17.88 -4.00 8.24
CA TRP A 64 17.37 -5.29 8.69
C TRP A 64 18.34 -6.03 9.65
N PRO A 65 19.66 -6.12 9.37
CA PRO A 65 20.63 -6.74 10.28
C PRO A 65 20.74 -6.05 11.64
N LEU A 66 20.59 -4.72 11.69
CA LEU A 66 20.60 -3.97 12.96
C LEU A 66 19.43 -4.39 13.84
N MET A 67 18.24 -4.48 13.25
CA MET A 67 17.04 -4.91 13.95
C MET A 67 17.11 -6.39 14.36
N TRP A 68 17.70 -7.24 13.51
CA TRP A 68 17.98 -8.63 13.85
C TRP A 68 18.93 -8.75 15.04
N GLY A 69 20.01 -7.96 15.08
CA GLY A 69 20.92 -7.90 16.22
C GLY A 69 20.19 -7.53 17.52
N LYS A 70 19.33 -6.50 17.47
CA LYS A 70 18.48 -6.12 18.62
C LYS A 70 17.54 -7.24 19.06
N TYR A 71 16.95 -7.98 18.13
CA TYR A 71 16.11 -9.13 18.45
C TYR A 71 16.88 -10.24 19.20
N LEU A 72 18.13 -10.52 18.81
CA LEU A 72 18.96 -11.52 19.47
C LEU A 72 19.37 -11.10 20.90
N GLU A 73 19.65 -9.81 21.09
CA GLU A 73 20.03 -9.25 22.40
C GLU A 73 18.84 -9.04 23.36
N GLU A 74 17.62 -8.96 22.83
CA GLU A 74 16.41 -8.65 23.62
C GLU A 74 16.02 -9.80 24.56
N ARG A 75 15.72 -9.43 25.81
CA ARG A 75 15.37 -10.35 26.89
C ARG A 75 13.90 -10.28 27.26
N ASP A 76 13.22 -9.15 27.05
CA ASP A 76 11.78 -9.04 27.29
C ASP A 76 11.01 -9.80 26.19
N PRO A 77 10.27 -10.87 26.53
CA PRO A 77 9.49 -11.61 25.54
C PRO A 77 8.50 -10.73 24.75
N ARG A 78 7.96 -9.68 25.38
CA ARG A 78 7.00 -8.78 24.72
C ARG A 78 7.70 -7.93 23.66
N GLU A 79 8.80 -7.28 24.01
CA GLU A 79 9.59 -6.49 23.05
C GLU A 79 10.15 -7.39 21.93
N LYS A 80 10.63 -8.58 22.29
CA LYS A 80 11.14 -9.58 21.35
C LYS A 80 10.09 -10.00 20.32
N LEU A 81 8.84 -10.16 20.73
CA LEU A 81 7.73 -10.45 19.83
C LEU A 81 7.40 -9.29 18.89
N ILE A 82 7.46 -8.04 19.37
CA ILE A 82 7.22 -6.85 18.52
C ILE A 82 8.33 -6.73 17.47
N LEU A 83 9.59 -6.92 17.86
CA LEU A 83 10.73 -6.94 16.94
C LEU A 83 10.58 -8.05 15.88
N LEU A 84 10.18 -9.25 16.31
CA LEU A 84 9.90 -10.36 15.40
C LEU A 84 8.79 -10.00 14.40
N ASN A 85 7.64 -9.50 14.87
CA ASN A 85 6.54 -9.08 13.98
C ASN A 85 7.02 -8.08 12.93
N ALA A 86 7.86 -7.12 13.31
CA ALA A 86 8.40 -6.14 12.39
C ALA A 86 9.37 -6.73 11.36
N LEU A 87 10.27 -7.63 11.78
CA LEU A 87 11.19 -8.34 10.88
C LEU A 87 10.47 -9.13 9.80
N THR A 88 9.23 -9.59 10.05
CA THR A 88 8.42 -10.33 9.09
C THR A 88 7.53 -9.44 8.21
N THR A 89 7.46 -8.13 8.47
CA THR A 89 6.71 -7.19 7.61
C THR A 89 7.44 -6.72 6.35
N VAL A 90 8.70 -7.14 6.19
CA VAL A 90 9.60 -6.75 5.09
C VAL A 90 9.04 -7.24 3.76
N ARG A 91 9.13 -6.40 2.71
CA ARG A 91 8.63 -6.75 1.36
C ARG A 91 9.62 -7.59 0.55
N ASN A 92 10.90 -7.60 0.95
CA ASN A 92 11.93 -8.41 0.32
C ASN A 92 11.80 -9.88 0.74
N THR A 93 11.46 -10.75 -0.21
CA THR A 93 11.34 -12.20 0.01
C THR A 93 12.65 -12.85 0.42
N THR A 94 13.81 -12.37 -0.04
CA THR A 94 15.11 -12.97 0.34
C THR A 94 15.42 -12.71 1.81
N LEU A 95 15.01 -11.55 2.34
CA LEU A 95 15.15 -11.23 3.76
C LEU A 95 14.23 -12.10 4.61
N LEU A 96 12.98 -12.33 4.18
CA LEU A 96 12.08 -13.28 4.85
C LEU A 96 12.58 -14.74 4.77
N GLU A 97 13.19 -15.14 3.64
CA GLU A 97 13.82 -16.47 3.54
C GLU A 97 15.02 -16.57 4.50
N ARG A 98 15.79 -15.49 4.64
CA ARG A 98 16.90 -15.42 5.59
C ARG A 98 16.43 -15.42 7.05
N THR A 99 15.27 -14.82 7.36
CA THR A 99 14.69 -14.90 8.71
C THR A 99 14.29 -16.33 9.04
N TYR A 100 13.60 -16.99 8.11
CA TYR A 100 13.18 -18.40 8.23
C TYR A 100 14.37 -19.37 8.33
N GLY A 101 15.40 -19.17 7.51
CA GLY A 101 16.61 -20.00 7.57
C GLY A 101 17.41 -19.88 8.87
N ARG A 102 17.04 -18.94 9.75
CA ARG A 102 17.61 -18.73 11.09
C ARG A 102 16.61 -19.10 12.20
N ASP A 103 15.55 -19.84 11.88
CA ASP A 103 14.48 -20.18 12.82
C ASP A 103 15.04 -20.82 14.11
N GLU A 104 14.94 -20.09 15.22
CA GLU A 104 15.27 -20.58 16.56
C GLU A 104 14.02 -21.09 17.32
N THR A 105 12.81 -20.71 16.87
CA THR A 105 11.54 -20.99 17.58
C THR A 105 10.37 -21.23 16.63
N GLU A 106 9.38 -22.00 17.08
CA GLU A 106 8.13 -22.25 16.35
C GLU A 106 7.34 -20.95 16.07
N GLU A 107 7.41 -20.00 17.00
CA GLU A 107 6.75 -18.69 16.88
C GLU A 107 7.37 -17.85 15.75
N MET A 108 8.70 -17.91 15.56
CA MET A 108 9.38 -17.25 14.44
C MET A 108 8.91 -17.81 13.10
N ALA A 109 8.93 -19.13 12.93
CA ALA A 109 8.48 -19.79 11.71
C ALA A 109 7.05 -19.35 11.32
N ALA A 110 6.16 -19.29 12.32
CA ALA A 110 4.78 -18.86 12.13
C ALA A 110 4.64 -17.38 11.72
N LYS A 111 5.40 -16.48 12.35
CA LYS A 111 5.39 -15.05 11.98
C LYS A 111 5.99 -14.79 10.62
N VAL A 112 7.01 -15.54 10.23
CA VAL A 112 7.61 -15.42 8.90
C VAL A 112 6.63 -15.89 7.83
N PHE A 113 5.89 -16.97 8.11
CA PHE A 113 4.81 -17.45 7.27
C PHE A 113 3.71 -16.38 7.07
N GLN A 114 3.29 -15.72 8.15
CA GLN A 114 2.35 -14.58 8.09
C GLN A 114 2.91 -13.45 7.19
N GLY A 115 4.20 -13.11 7.36
CA GLY A 115 4.89 -12.11 6.55
C GLY A 115 4.78 -12.37 5.04
N PHE A 116 5.09 -13.59 4.60
CA PHE A 116 4.99 -13.99 3.19
C PHE A 116 3.57 -13.80 2.62
N ASN A 117 2.54 -14.17 3.38
CA ASN A 117 1.15 -14.06 2.94
C ASN A 117 0.70 -12.61 2.70
N THR A 118 1.25 -11.65 3.46
CA THR A 118 0.88 -10.23 3.32
C THR A 118 1.44 -9.56 2.06
N GLN A 119 2.39 -10.19 1.35
CA GLN A 119 3.07 -9.60 0.19
C GLN A 119 2.24 -9.62 -1.11
N LYS A 120 1.06 -10.27 -1.13
CA LYS A 120 0.16 -10.38 -2.29
C LYS A 120 0.77 -11.03 -3.55
N ASP A 121 1.94 -11.65 -3.47
CA ASP A 121 2.58 -12.42 -4.57
C ASP A 121 2.28 -13.92 -4.41
N LEU A 122 1.23 -14.37 -5.11
CA LEU A 122 0.70 -15.73 -5.00
C LEU A 122 1.71 -16.82 -5.42
N GLN A 123 2.59 -16.54 -6.37
CA GLN A 123 3.55 -17.55 -6.86
C GLN A 123 4.67 -17.78 -5.85
N LYS A 124 5.23 -16.70 -5.29
CA LYS A 124 6.27 -16.81 -4.26
C LYS A 124 5.72 -17.39 -2.96
N GLU A 125 4.53 -16.94 -2.55
CA GLU A 125 3.77 -17.49 -1.42
C GLU A 125 3.59 -19.01 -1.59
N THR A 126 3.11 -19.46 -2.75
CA THR A 126 2.91 -20.89 -3.05
C THR A 126 4.21 -21.70 -2.97
N ARG A 127 5.29 -21.18 -3.56
CA ARG A 127 6.59 -21.88 -3.59
C ARG A 127 7.17 -22.02 -2.18
N MET A 128 7.04 -20.97 -1.36
CA MET A 128 7.54 -20.96 0.01
C MET A 128 6.69 -21.83 0.94
N THR A 129 5.36 -21.72 0.87
CA THR A 129 4.45 -22.60 1.61
C THR A 129 4.75 -24.08 1.33
N LYS A 130 4.99 -24.44 0.06
CA LYS A 130 5.40 -25.81 -0.29
C LYS A 130 6.75 -26.20 0.31
N ARG A 131 7.77 -25.33 0.26
CA ARG A 131 9.10 -25.59 0.82
C ARG A 131 9.07 -25.80 2.33
N ILE A 132 8.34 -24.95 3.05
CA ILE A 132 8.17 -25.04 4.50
C ILE A 132 7.50 -26.37 4.84
N ILE A 133 6.36 -26.67 4.21
CA ILE A 133 5.62 -27.91 4.42
C ILE A 133 6.45 -29.17 4.08
N GLN A 134 7.40 -29.07 3.13
CA GLN A 134 8.27 -30.17 2.72
C GLN A 134 9.52 -30.35 3.61
N GLN A 135 9.87 -29.38 4.46
CA GLN A 135 10.95 -29.55 5.42
C GLN A 135 10.50 -30.51 6.52
N LYS A 136 11.18 -31.66 6.58
CA LYS A 136 10.81 -32.86 7.35
C LYS A 136 10.79 -32.70 8.89
N GLU A 137 11.17 -31.54 9.42
CA GLU A 137 11.36 -31.31 10.86
C GLU A 137 10.36 -30.32 11.48
N ILE A 138 9.23 -30.06 10.84
CA ILE A 138 8.17 -29.27 11.47
C ILE A 138 7.57 -30.11 12.61
N GLN A 139 7.95 -29.79 13.85
CA GLN A 139 7.34 -30.37 15.06
C GLN A 139 5.81 -30.16 15.03
N MET A 140 5.09 -31.14 15.56
CA MET A 140 3.63 -31.32 15.47
C MET A 140 2.79 -30.10 15.93
N ILE A 141 3.38 -29.16 16.67
CA ILE A 141 2.77 -27.93 17.19
C ILE A 141 2.73 -26.81 16.13
N CYS A 142 3.76 -26.70 15.30
CA CYS A 142 3.83 -25.76 14.18
C CYS A 142 2.69 -25.96 13.15
N ILE A 143 2.15 -27.18 13.03
CA ILE A 143 1.04 -27.48 12.13
C ILE A 143 -0.25 -26.77 12.59
N ASN A 144 -0.56 -26.77 13.89
CA ASN A 144 -1.74 -26.10 14.43
C ASN A 144 -1.66 -24.59 14.25
N ILE A 145 -0.47 -24.03 14.48
CA ILE A 145 -0.19 -22.60 14.33
C ILE A 145 -0.27 -22.21 12.84
N LEU A 146 0.35 -23.00 11.95
CA LEU A 146 0.25 -22.83 10.50
C LEU A 146 -1.21 -22.82 10.04
N PHE A 147 -2.05 -23.75 10.52
CA PHE A 147 -3.46 -23.81 10.14
C PHE A 147 -4.31 -22.65 10.66
N VAL A 148 -4.02 -22.12 11.85
CA VAL A 148 -4.65 -20.88 12.34
C VAL A 148 -4.34 -19.72 11.40
N TYR A 149 -3.11 -19.59 10.92
CA TYR A 149 -2.72 -18.52 9.99
C TYR A 149 -3.19 -18.75 8.54
N LEU A 150 -3.29 -20.01 8.10
CA LEU A 150 -3.92 -20.37 6.83
C LEU A 150 -5.43 -20.09 6.84
N ALA A 151 -6.08 -20.09 8.01
CA ALA A 151 -7.51 -19.82 8.15
C ALA A 151 -7.89 -18.38 7.73
N ASP A 152 -6.96 -17.43 7.86
CA ASP A 152 -7.13 -16.05 7.41
C ASP A 152 -7.00 -15.90 5.89
N LEU A 153 -6.54 -16.95 5.19
CA LEU A 153 -6.39 -16.95 3.74
C LEU A 153 -7.70 -17.31 3.05
N ASN A 154 -8.24 -16.35 2.32
CA ASN A 154 -9.47 -16.47 1.54
C ASN A 154 -9.30 -17.27 0.22
N ARG A 155 -8.33 -18.18 0.12
CA ARG A 155 -7.89 -18.77 -1.17
C ARG A 155 -8.06 -20.28 -1.22
N TYR A 156 -8.73 -20.76 -2.27
CA TYR A 156 -9.01 -22.18 -2.53
C TYR A 156 -7.74 -23.05 -2.62
N PHE A 157 -6.61 -22.49 -3.04
CA PHE A 157 -5.36 -23.22 -3.17
C PHE A 157 -4.77 -23.68 -1.82
N VAL A 158 -4.95 -22.88 -0.77
CA VAL A 158 -4.51 -23.20 0.60
C VAL A 158 -5.31 -24.38 1.16
N PHE A 159 -6.61 -24.46 0.84
CA PHE A 159 -7.46 -25.59 1.18
C PHE A 159 -6.96 -26.90 0.56
N LEU A 160 -6.50 -26.87 -0.70
CA LEU A 160 -5.97 -28.05 -1.41
C LEU A 160 -4.65 -28.55 -0.79
N ILE A 161 -3.70 -27.66 -0.55
CA ILE A 161 -2.43 -28.03 0.09
C ILE A 161 -2.65 -28.54 1.52
N GLY A 162 -3.51 -27.84 2.29
CA GLY A 162 -3.83 -28.23 3.66
C GLY A 162 -4.50 -29.61 3.75
N SER A 163 -5.36 -29.93 2.79
CA SER A 163 -6.04 -31.24 2.72
C SER A 163 -5.08 -32.37 2.32
N ASP A 164 -4.26 -32.15 1.29
CA ASP A 164 -3.26 -33.10 0.80
C ASP A 164 -2.17 -33.40 1.85
N PHE A 165 -1.68 -32.37 2.55
CA PHE A 165 -0.70 -32.51 3.62
C PHE A 165 -1.23 -33.34 4.80
N TYR A 166 -2.46 -33.06 5.25
CA TYR A 166 -3.09 -33.80 6.35
C TYR A 166 -3.31 -35.27 6.00
N GLN A 167 -3.73 -35.56 4.77
CA GLN A 167 -3.88 -36.95 4.32
C GLN A 167 -2.57 -37.73 4.38
N ARG A 168 -1.44 -37.10 3.99
CA ARG A 168 -0.11 -37.73 4.03
C ARG A 168 0.46 -37.92 5.45
N HIS A 169 0.09 -37.08 6.41
CA HIS A 169 0.63 -37.12 7.78
C HIS A 169 -0.38 -37.59 8.84
N ARG A 170 -1.48 -38.21 8.40
CA ARG A 170 -2.64 -38.63 9.23
C ARG A 170 -2.27 -39.48 10.45
N SER A 171 -1.21 -40.28 10.38
CA SER A 171 -0.73 -41.12 11.48
C SER A 171 -0.02 -40.31 12.58
N SER A 172 0.57 -39.17 12.23
CA SER A 172 1.35 -38.30 13.11
C SER A 172 0.53 -37.11 13.63
N THR A 173 -0.56 -36.70 12.97
CA THR A 173 -1.33 -35.47 13.28
C THR A 173 -2.49 -35.65 14.26
N ARG A 174 -2.50 -36.70 15.09
CA ARG A 174 -3.63 -37.02 15.98
C ARG A 174 -3.98 -35.90 16.98
N HIS A 175 -3.00 -35.07 17.38
CA HIS A 175 -3.16 -33.91 18.27
C HIS A 175 -3.49 -32.59 17.53
N GLY A 176 -3.47 -32.57 16.19
CA GLY A 176 -3.74 -31.39 15.37
C GLY A 176 -5.00 -31.47 14.50
N ALA A 177 -5.69 -32.61 14.52
CA ALA A 177 -6.90 -32.85 13.72
C ALA A 177 -8.02 -31.82 13.96
N LYS A 178 -8.18 -31.35 15.21
CA LYS A 178 -9.17 -30.32 15.56
C LYS A 178 -8.83 -28.95 14.97
N ALA A 179 -7.58 -28.52 15.11
CA ALA A 179 -7.13 -27.24 14.54
C ALA A 179 -7.16 -27.26 13.01
N HIS A 180 -6.81 -28.40 12.40
CA HIS A 180 -6.94 -28.63 10.97
C HIS A 180 -8.39 -28.51 10.49
N ALA A 181 -9.32 -29.22 11.14
CA ALA A 181 -10.74 -29.16 10.82
C ALA A 181 -11.30 -27.73 10.98
N GLN A 182 -10.90 -27.03 12.04
CA GLN A 182 -11.32 -25.65 12.29
C GLN A 182 -10.78 -24.67 11.23
N ALA A 183 -9.54 -24.87 10.77
CA ALA A 183 -8.97 -24.07 9.69
C ALA A 183 -9.69 -24.33 8.36
N LEU A 184 -9.93 -25.60 7.98
CA LEU A 184 -10.69 -25.93 6.77
C LEU A 184 -12.11 -25.36 6.80
N TYR A 185 -12.77 -25.46 7.96
CA TYR A 185 -14.10 -24.85 8.16
C TYR A 185 -14.05 -23.33 7.97
N SER A 186 -13.07 -22.65 8.58
CA SER A 186 -12.90 -21.20 8.47
C SER A 186 -12.61 -20.76 7.04
N ILE A 187 -11.72 -21.47 6.32
CA ILE A 187 -11.42 -21.21 4.90
C ILE A 187 -12.66 -21.41 4.04
N SER A 188 -13.41 -22.49 4.24
CA SER A 188 -14.64 -22.77 3.52
C SER A 188 -15.68 -21.66 3.75
N ARG A 189 -15.87 -21.24 5.00
CA ARG A 189 -16.75 -20.14 5.38
C ARG A 189 -16.32 -18.82 4.72
N ASN A 190 -15.03 -18.52 4.71
CA ASN A 190 -14.48 -17.32 4.09
C ASN A 190 -14.68 -17.31 2.57
N ILE A 191 -14.45 -18.45 1.89
CA ILE A 191 -14.71 -18.61 0.46
C ILE A 191 -16.21 -18.44 0.16
N HIS A 192 -17.08 -19.04 0.98
CA HIS A 192 -18.53 -18.89 0.83
C HIS A 192 -18.97 -17.44 1.03
N TRP A 193 -18.46 -16.77 2.07
CA TRP A 193 -18.74 -15.36 2.34
C TRP A 193 -18.31 -14.48 1.17
N LEU A 194 -17.11 -14.67 0.61
CA LEU A 194 -16.64 -13.92 -0.55
C LEU A 194 -17.52 -14.18 -1.77
N ARG A 195 -17.88 -15.43 -2.08
CA ARG A 195 -18.75 -15.73 -3.22
C ARG A 195 -20.10 -15.03 -3.12
N ARG A 196 -20.66 -14.92 -1.91
CA ARG A 196 -21.98 -14.33 -1.65
C ARG A 196 -21.97 -12.81 -1.52
N HIS A 197 -20.97 -12.25 -0.85
CA HIS A 197 -21.00 -10.83 -0.44
C HIS A 197 -20.00 -9.94 -1.19
N ARG A 198 -19.03 -10.49 -1.94
CA ARG A 198 -18.02 -9.69 -2.64
C ARG A 198 -18.63 -8.62 -3.53
N GLN A 199 -19.67 -8.96 -4.27
CA GLN A 199 -20.31 -8.02 -5.18
C GLN A 199 -21.06 -6.92 -4.40
N SER A 200 -21.84 -7.29 -3.39
CA SER A 200 -22.53 -6.33 -2.53
C SER A 200 -21.58 -5.38 -1.80
N VAL A 201 -20.48 -5.87 -1.23
CA VAL A 201 -19.46 -5.03 -0.58
C VAL A 201 -18.77 -4.13 -1.61
N ARG A 202 -18.46 -4.65 -2.80
CA ARG A 202 -17.89 -3.85 -3.89
C ARG A 202 -18.85 -2.73 -4.31
N ASP A 203 -20.12 -3.04 -4.48
CA ASP A 203 -21.13 -2.08 -4.93
C ASP A 203 -21.42 -1.06 -3.83
N TRP A 204 -21.48 -1.48 -2.57
CA TRP A 204 -21.54 -0.57 -1.43
C TRP A 204 -20.34 0.38 -1.40
N LEU A 205 -19.11 -0.13 -1.54
CA LEU A 205 -17.92 0.71 -1.62
C LEU A 205 -17.96 1.66 -2.83
N LEU A 206 -18.44 1.20 -3.98
CA LEU A 206 -18.55 2.04 -5.18
C LEU A 206 -19.63 3.12 -5.08
N THR A 207 -20.68 2.87 -4.29
CA THR A 207 -21.81 3.80 -4.13
C THR A 207 -21.59 4.78 -2.99
N HIS A 208 -20.90 4.38 -1.92
CA HIS A 208 -20.72 5.17 -0.71
C HIS A 208 -19.31 5.75 -0.59
N VAL A 209 -18.33 5.22 -1.34
CA VAL A 209 -16.98 5.77 -1.45
C VAL A 209 -16.80 6.32 -2.86
N TYR A 210 -17.12 7.60 -3.03
CA TYR A 210 -17.01 8.28 -4.31
C TYR A 210 -15.54 8.42 -4.70
N MET A 211 -15.16 7.79 -5.81
CA MET A 211 -13.81 7.89 -6.41
C MET A 211 -13.97 8.48 -7.81
N PRO A 212 -13.90 9.81 -7.97
CA PRO A 212 -14.24 10.48 -9.22
C PRO A 212 -13.36 10.03 -10.39
N TRP A 213 -12.08 9.74 -10.14
CA TRP A 213 -11.12 9.25 -11.14
C TRP A 213 -11.44 7.85 -11.71
N ARG A 214 -12.43 7.12 -11.17
CA ARG A 214 -12.91 5.87 -11.78
C ARG A 214 -13.83 6.10 -12.97
N ASN A 215 -14.49 7.26 -13.04
CA ASN A 215 -15.30 7.61 -14.20
C ASN A 215 -14.39 7.80 -15.42
N ILE A 216 -14.84 7.35 -16.59
CA ILE A 216 -14.09 7.51 -17.85
C ILE A 216 -14.18 8.96 -18.35
N ARG A 217 -15.19 9.71 -17.90
CA ARG A 217 -15.38 11.12 -18.26
C ARG A 217 -14.89 12.02 -17.15
N LEU A 218 -14.22 13.10 -17.54
CA LEU A 218 -13.85 14.18 -16.64
C LEU A 218 -15.11 14.84 -16.04
N PRO A 219 -15.02 15.39 -14.81
CA PRO A 219 -16.12 16.07 -14.16
C PRO A 219 -16.50 17.34 -14.92
N ARG A 220 -17.80 17.61 -15.03
CA ARG A 220 -18.29 18.79 -15.75
C ARG A 220 -18.19 20.09 -14.95
N HIS A 221 -17.96 20.01 -13.64
CA HIS A 221 -17.85 21.18 -12.76
C HIS A 221 -16.43 21.74 -12.66
N ILE A 222 -15.44 21.14 -13.33
CA ILE A 222 -14.06 21.61 -13.39
C ILE A 222 -13.77 22.02 -14.83
N LEU A 223 -13.94 23.31 -15.13
CA LEU A 223 -13.90 23.80 -16.50
C LEU A 223 -12.59 24.52 -16.79
N PRO A 224 -11.74 24.01 -17.69
CA PRO A 224 -10.57 24.74 -18.13
C PRO A 224 -11.01 25.88 -19.05
N THR A 225 -10.55 27.08 -18.74
CA THR A 225 -10.86 28.29 -19.49
C THR A 225 -9.68 28.77 -20.33
N HIS A 226 -8.45 28.51 -19.89
CA HIS A 226 -7.24 28.94 -20.59
C HIS A 226 -6.05 28.02 -20.29
N TYR A 227 -5.13 27.90 -21.24
CA TYR A 227 -3.89 27.11 -21.14
C TYR A 227 -2.72 27.93 -21.65
N ASP A 228 -1.69 28.06 -20.81
CA ASP A 228 -0.39 28.59 -21.17
C ASP A 228 0.64 27.46 -21.09
N LEU A 229 1.14 27.00 -22.24
CA LEU A 229 2.07 25.88 -22.34
C LEU A 229 3.45 26.34 -22.83
N LEU A 230 4.48 26.03 -22.05
CA LEU A 230 5.89 26.21 -22.40
C LEU A 230 6.57 24.85 -22.49
N LEU A 231 7.13 24.52 -23.66
CA LEU A 231 7.89 23.28 -23.87
C LEU A 231 9.37 23.59 -24.12
N ARG A 232 10.24 22.83 -23.46
CA ARG A 232 11.70 22.89 -23.57
C ARG A 232 12.21 21.54 -24.08
N PRO A 233 12.33 21.37 -25.41
CA PRO A 233 12.83 20.13 -26.00
C PRO A 233 14.35 20.00 -25.81
N ASN A 234 14.80 18.78 -25.52
CA ASN A 234 16.21 18.39 -25.54
C ASN A 234 16.41 17.27 -26.57
N VAL A 235 16.93 17.65 -27.72
CA VAL A 235 17.11 16.74 -28.87
C VAL A 235 18.22 15.73 -28.60
N THR A 236 19.24 16.08 -27.80
CA THR A 236 20.37 15.19 -27.50
C THR A 236 19.95 14.00 -26.63
N THR A 237 19.02 14.22 -25.69
CA THR A 237 18.52 13.16 -24.80
C THR A 237 17.17 12.59 -25.22
N GLU A 238 16.62 13.04 -26.36
CA GLU A 238 15.28 12.69 -26.85
C GLU A 238 14.17 12.89 -25.79
N THR A 239 14.31 13.90 -24.94
CA THR A 239 13.36 14.23 -23.87
C THR A 239 12.87 15.67 -23.98
N PHE A 240 11.78 15.99 -23.32
CA PHE A 240 11.33 17.36 -23.13
C PHE A 240 10.90 17.59 -21.69
N GLU A 241 11.05 18.84 -21.26
CA GLU A 241 10.43 19.36 -20.04
C GLU A 241 9.37 20.39 -20.43
N GLY A 242 8.28 20.42 -19.69
CA GLY A 242 7.17 21.33 -19.91
C GLY A 242 6.75 22.03 -18.63
N GLU A 243 6.34 23.29 -18.78
CA GLU A 243 5.60 24.03 -17.76
C GLU A 243 4.23 24.40 -18.36
N GLU A 244 3.16 24.07 -17.64
CA GLU A 244 1.79 24.40 -18.06
C GLU A 244 1.08 25.16 -16.95
N GLN A 245 0.40 26.23 -17.32
CA GLN A 245 -0.53 26.94 -16.45
C GLN A 245 -1.95 26.82 -17.02
N VAL A 246 -2.85 26.21 -16.25
CA VAL A 246 -4.25 26.03 -16.59
C VAL A 246 -5.10 26.95 -15.72
N ARG A 247 -5.95 27.76 -16.35
CA ARG A 247 -6.98 28.52 -15.63
C ARG A 247 -8.23 27.66 -15.52
N LEU A 248 -8.61 27.32 -14.30
CA LEU A 248 -9.77 26.50 -13.98
C LEU A 248 -10.91 27.38 -13.48
N ASN A 249 -12.11 27.09 -13.93
CA ASN A 249 -13.35 27.62 -13.37
C ASN A 249 -14.11 26.47 -12.72
N ILE A 250 -14.28 26.55 -11.41
CA ILE A 250 -14.97 25.55 -10.59
C ILE A 250 -16.42 26.00 -10.42
N THR A 251 -17.38 25.18 -10.81
CA THR A 251 -18.81 25.53 -10.73
C THR A 251 -19.53 24.92 -9.53
N GLU A 252 -18.96 23.85 -8.95
CA GLU A 252 -19.50 23.14 -7.78
C GLU A 252 -18.35 22.84 -6.81
N SER A 253 -18.66 22.78 -5.49
CA SER A 253 -17.66 22.48 -4.47
C SER A 253 -16.97 21.15 -4.74
N THR A 254 -15.63 21.12 -4.75
CA THR A 254 -14.88 19.91 -5.07
C THR A 254 -13.52 19.85 -4.36
N ASP A 255 -13.13 18.67 -3.88
CA ASP A 255 -11.86 18.40 -3.21
C ASP A 255 -10.84 17.74 -4.15
N TYR A 256 -11.08 17.72 -5.47
CA TYR A 256 -10.18 17.05 -6.40
C TYR A 256 -10.12 17.74 -7.76
N ILE A 257 -9.02 17.49 -8.49
CA ILE A 257 -8.82 17.87 -9.89
C ILE A 257 -8.32 16.64 -10.65
N LEU A 258 -8.95 16.36 -11.79
CA LEU A 258 -8.56 15.27 -12.69
C LEU A 258 -7.98 15.83 -13.97
N LEU A 259 -6.82 15.33 -14.37
CA LEU A 259 -6.13 15.73 -15.59
C LEU A 259 -5.74 14.49 -16.37
N HIS A 260 -5.77 14.52 -17.70
CA HIS A 260 -5.18 13.43 -18.47
C HIS A 260 -3.64 13.44 -18.38
N GLU A 261 -3.05 12.27 -18.15
CA GLU A 261 -1.60 12.04 -18.09
C GLU A 261 -1.25 10.85 -18.98
N SER A 262 -0.86 11.14 -20.23
CA SER A 262 -0.42 10.12 -21.18
C SER A 262 1.10 10.20 -21.40
N GLY A 263 1.83 9.26 -20.81
CA GLY A 263 3.27 9.12 -21.04
C GLY A 263 4.14 10.24 -20.47
N LEU A 264 3.59 11.04 -19.55
CA LEU A 264 4.27 12.14 -18.86
C LEU A 264 4.61 11.76 -17.43
N LYS A 265 5.68 12.36 -16.90
CA LYS A 265 6.03 12.33 -15.48
C LYS A 265 5.85 13.72 -14.90
N ILE A 266 4.87 13.87 -14.01
CA ILE A 266 4.67 15.10 -13.25
C ILE A 266 5.82 15.28 -12.26
N LEU A 267 6.41 16.47 -12.27
CA LEU A 267 7.55 16.86 -11.43
C LEU A 267 7.12 17.76 -10.28
N SER A 268 6.16 18.65 -10.53
CA SER A 268 5.59 19.51 -9.48
C SER A 268 4.20 19.99 -9.87
N THR A 269 3.33 20.10 -8.89
CA THR A 269 1.97 20.64 -8.99
C THR A 269 1.81 21.79 -8.01
N ARG A 270 1.25 22.91 -8.46
CA ARG A 270 0.86 24.03 -7.59
C ARG A 270 -0.50 24.55 -7.99
N LEU A 271 -1.36 24.80 -7.00
CA LEU A 271 -2.70 25.33 -7.22
C LEU A 271 -2.85 26.64 -6.45
N LEU A 272 -3.20 27.71 -7.18
CA LEU A 272 -3.38 29.04 -6.62
C LEU A 272 -4.84 29.47 -6.75
N GLY A 273 -5.32 30.24 -5.77
CA GLY A 273 -6.61 30.93 -5.83
C GLY A 273 -6.65 32.02 -6.89
N GLU A 274 -7.80 32.68 -6.99
CA GLU A 274 -8.06 33.73 -8.00
C GLU A 274 -7.06 34.89 -7.94
N ASP A 275 -6.71 35.33 -6.73
CA ASP A 275 -5.75 36.43 -6.49
C ASP A 275 -4.28 36.04 -6.69
N ARG A 276 -4.01 34.74 -6.94
CA ARG A 276 -2.67 34.13 -6.98
C ARG A 276 -1.83 34.33 -5.70
N ALA A 277 -2.43 34.84 -4.63
CA ALA A 277 -1.76 35.10 -3.36
C ALA A 277 -1.92 33.92 -2.39
N LYS A 278 -3.08 33.26 -2.43
CA LYS A 278 -3.34 32.05 -1.62
C LYS A 278 -3.02 30.78 -2.41
N GLU A 279 -2.06 30.01 -1.92
CA GLU A 279 -1.80 28.65 -2.40
C GLU A 279 -2.76 27.66 -1.72
N VAL A 280 -3.40 26.81 -2.52
CA VAL A 280 -4.29 25.76 -2.03
C VAL A 280 -3.46 24.54 -1.66
N VAL A 281 -3.73 23.98 -0.49
CA VAL A 281 -2.98 22.83 0.02
C VAL A 281 -3.44 21.55 -0.67
N ILE A 282 -2.55 20.97 -1.46
CA ILE A 282 -2.72 19.64 -2.05
C ILE A 282 -2.50 18.60 -0.95
N GLY A 283 -3.43 17.65 -0.82
CA GLY A 283 -3.36 16.56 0.14
C GLY A 283 -2.61 15.35 -0.42
N GLU A 284 -3.09 14.80 -1.53
CA GLU A 284 -2.49 13.64 -2.19
C GLU A 284 -2.49 13.84 -3.71
N GLU A 285 -1.42 13.44 -4.39
CA GLU A 285 -1.37 13.39 -5.86
C GLU A 285 -0.88 12.02 -6.33
N PHE A 286 -1.53 11.44 -7.35
CA PHE A 286 -1.15 10.13 -7.87
C PHE A 286 -1.61 9.90 -9.31
N SER A 287 -0.88 9.04 -10.03
CA SER A 287 -1.28 8.60 -11.37
C SER A 287 -2.26 7.41 -11.31
N TYR A 288 -3.47 7.59 -11.83
CA TYR A 288 -4.46 6.55 -12.01
C TYR A 288 -4.36 5.92 -13.41
N LYS A 289 -3.49 4.91 -13.55
CA LYS A 289 -3.13 4.31 -14.84
C LYS A 289 -4.30 3.70 -15.64
N ARG A 290 -5.40 3.32 -14.99
CA ARG A 290 -6.53 2.69 -15.69
C ARG A 290 -7.23 3.64 -16.67
N ASN A 291 -7.38 4.91 -16.30
CA ASN A 291 -8.02 5.93 -17.13
C ASN A 291 -7.01 6.99 -17.61
N GLU A 292 -5.71 6.74 -17.43
CA GLU A 292 -4.62 7.67 -17.75
C GLU A 292 -4.86 9.07 -17.15
N TYR A 293 -5.20 9.10 -15.87
CA TYR A 293 -5.37 10.34 -15.13
C TYR A 293 -4.21 10.62 -14.19
N HIS A 294 -3.85 11.90 -14.08
CA HIS A 294 -3.24 12.45 -12.90
C HIS A 294 -4.33 12.99 -11.98
N VAL A 295 -4.36 12.49 -10.74
CA VAL A 295 -5.37 12.82 -9.74
C VAL A 295 -4.71 13.71 -8.70
N ILE A 296 -5.30 14.88 -8.46
CA ILE A 296 -4.90 15.81 -7.40
C ILE A 296 -6.06 15.85 -6.41
N VAL A 297 -5.84 15.42 -5.18
CA VAL A 297 -6.79 15.49 -4.07
C VAL A 297 -6.33 16.58 -3.12
N LEU A 298 -7.25 17.45 -2.71
CA LEU A 298 -7.01 18.64 -1.93
C LEU A 298 -7.33 18.39 -0.46
N LYS A 299 -6.67 19.10 0.46
CA LYS A 299 -7.00 18.99 1.90
C LYS A 299 -8.29 19.75 2.27
N GLU A 300 -8.66 20.72 1.45
CA GLU A 300 -9.83 21.58 1.61
C GLU A 300 -10.60 21.63 0.29
N ASP A 301 -11.94 21.71 0.38
CA ASP A 301 -12.80 21.88 -0.78
C ASP A 301 -12.54 23.21 -1.48
N LEU A 302 -12.42 23.16 -2.81
CA LEU A 302 -12.51 24.35 -3.65
C LEU A 302 -13.96 24.77 -3.73
N LEU A 303 -14.24 25.99 -3.26
CA LEU A 303 -15.52 26.64 -3.51
C LEU A 303 -15.60 27.09 -4.98
N PRO A 304 -16.82 27.27 -5.53
CA PRO A 304 -16.99 27.79 -6.88
C PRO A 304 -16.22 29.09 -7.12
N GLY A 305 -15.45 29.16 -8.18
CA GLY A 305 -14.54 30.27 -8.45
C GLY A 305 -13.43 29.95 -9.45
N THR A 306 -12.55 30.93 -9.68
CA THR A 306 -11.42 30.80 -10.61
C THR A 306 -10.14 30.41 -9.88
N TYR A 307 -9.42 29.44 -10.43
CA TYR A 307 -8.15 28.94 -9.88
C TYR A 307 -7.09 28.82 -10.97
N HIS A 308 -5.83 28.84 -10.56
CA HIS A 308 -4.67 28.69 -11.44
C HIS A 308 -3.86 27.46 -11.05
N LEU A 309 -3.89 26.45 -11.91
CA LEU A 309 -3.14 25.22 -11.76
C LEU A 309 -1.83 25.32 -12.56
N ASN A 310 -0.70 25.18 -11.89
CA ASN A 310 0.62 25.20 -12.50
C ASN A 310 1.27 23.83 -12.37
N LEU A 311 1.69 23.27 -13.50
CA LEU A 311 2.27 21.94 -13.60
C LEU A 311 3.66 22.03 -14.22
N LYS A 312 4.59 21.24 -13.70
CA LYS A 312 5.84 20.93 -14.39
C LYS A 312 5.89 19.45 -14.68
N PHE A 313 6.26 19.09 -15.89
CA PHE A 313 6.31 17.69 -16.31
C PHE A 313 7.51 17.41 -17.21
N SER A 314 7.84 16.13 -17.35
CA SER A 314 8.84 15.64 -18.28
C SER A 314 8.30 14.47 -19.09
N GLY A 315 8.80 14.31 -20.31
CA GLY A 315 8.40 13.24 -21.22
C GLY A 315 9.50 12.88 -22.20
N LYS A 316 9.28 11.80 -22.95
CA LYS A 316 10.14 11.36 -24.06
C LYS A 316 9.45 11.62 -25.39
N PHE A 317 10.21 11.95 -26.43
CA PHE A 317 9.64 12.00 -27.77
C PHE A 317 9.18 10.61 -28.20
N SER A 318 8.00 10.54 -28.83
CA SER A 318 7.52 9.29 -29.43
C SER A 318 8.24 9.06 -30.75
N SER A 319 8.73 7.83 -30.97
CA SER A 319 9.50 7.43 -32.16
C SER A 319 8.67 7.36 -33.46
N THR A 320 7.35 7.59 -33.42
CA THR A 320 6.48 7.36 -34.58
C THR A 320 6.24 8.58 -35.46
N GLY A 321 6.77 9.77 -35.17
CA GLY A 321 6.67 10.98 -36.02
C GLY A 321 5.24 11.50 -36.25
N ARG A 322 4.21 10.71 -35.95
CA ARG A 322 2.87 11.16 -35.62
C ARG A 322 2.92 11.63 -34.19
N GLY A 323 3.29 12.90 -34.01
CA GLY A 323 2.94 13.57 -32.77
C GLY A 323 1.45 13.31 -32.54
N ASN A 324 1.11 12.68 -31.41
CA ASN A 324 -0.25 12.66 -30.88
C ASN A 324 -0.59 14.09 -30.45
N GLY A 325 -0.52 15.06 -31.36
CA GLY A 325 -0.80 16.48 -31.14
C GLY A 325 -2.26 16.75 -30.75
N SER A 326 -3.06 15.70 -30.63
CA SER A 326 -4.41 15.73 -30.04
C SER A 326 -4.46 15.21 -28.59
N LYS A 327 -3.42 14.52 -28.08
CA LYS A 327 -3.42 13.78 -26.80
C LYS A 327 -2.11 13.80 -25.98
N THR A 328 -1.05 14.48 -26.41
CA THR A 328 0.16 14.71 -25.59
C THR A 328 0.11 15.96 -24.71
N SER A 329 -1.08 16.54 -24.53
CA SER A 329 -1.35 17.60 -23.55
C SER A 329 -1.89 17.02 -22.25
N ILE A 330 -1.46 17.56 -21.11
CA ILE A 330 -2.23 17.43 -19.89
C ILE A 330 -3.48 18.27 -20.10
N SER A 331 -4.55 17.63 -20.58
CA SER A 331 -5.75 18.34 -21.01
C SER A 331 -6.93 17.91 -20.17
N ILE A 332 -7.68 18.90 -19.70
CA ILE A 332 -9.07 18.72 -19.31
C ILE A 332 -9.87 18.98 -20.59
N GLU A 333 -10.50 17.95 -21.17
CA GLU A 333 -11.24 18.10 -22.43
C GLU A 333 -12.45 19.03 -22.25
N ARG A 334 -12.59 20.06 -23.09
CA ARG A 334 -13.86 20.78 -23.29
C ARG A 334 -14.83 19.84 -24.00
N GLN A 335 -15.89 19.39 -23.32
CA GLN A 335 -17.02 18.75 -24.00
C GLN A 335 -17.82 19.83 -24.73
N GLU A 336 -17.62 19.96 -26.05
CA GLU A 336 -18.58 20.62 -26.92
C GLU A 336 -19.91 19.86 -26.83
N ILE A 337 -20.95 20.56 -26.38
CA ILE A 337 -22.34 20.12 -26.46
C ILE A 337 -22.70 20.14 -27.95
N ARG A 338 -22.94 18.98 -28.53
CA ARG A 338 -23.70 18.85 -29.79
C ARG A 338 -25.13 18.48 -29.48
#